data_AF-A0A6L9YXW7-F1
#
_entry.id   AF-A0A6L9YXW7-F1
#
_cell.length_a   1.000
_cell.length_b   1.000
_cell.length_c   1.000
_cell.angle_alpha   90.00
_cell.angle_beta   90.00
_cell.angle_gamma   90.00
#
_symmetry.space_group_name_H-M   'P 1'
#
loop_
_entity.id
_entity.type
_entity.pdbx_description
1 polymer ?
#
loop_
_entity_poly.entity_id
_entity_poly.type
_entity_poly.pdbx_seq_one_letter_code
_entity_poly.pdbx_strand_id
1 'polypeptide(L)'
;MVLTGKFTNIPSGNLEPTVNGNKFSAPFKMEAVFTNDDSSDCSKGEYRQYVKGVFKWNGLEVPHQLCGDIYLSKDKFEEDGCPPPGCTAYGYRSCPATGIDDYKPTQTLGCTYQGFDEPSISGNSGDCVKIDLTFTGELINTETNDILESATWTVKGSGTLMAEQLSSVGEIVTKTNEGLSAQASYDYESNAWNFNLIISRSSGLPPIHSSELEVQFLDAEEKEFNILTVQKGQLTEVGGTNRKSAVAQYQVGVSETRPRSLRVKFRGDTYCINLQ
;
A
#
# COMPACT_ATOMS: atom_id res chain seq x y z
N MET A 1 1.12 38.28 -24.46
CA MET A 1 0.30 37.09 -24.19
C MET A 1 0.27 36.91 -22.68
N VAL A 2 -0.92 36.76 -22.09
CA VAL A 2 -1.06 36.55 -20.65
C VAL A 2 -1.37 35.07 -20.45
N LEU A 3 -0.40 34.32 -19.95
CA LEU A 3 -0.64 32.95 -19.51
C LEU A 3 -1.30 33.00 -18.13
N THR A 4 -2.39 32.28 -17.95
CA THR A 4 -2.97 32.05 -16.63
C THR A 4 -3.00 30.55 -16.33
N GLY A 5 -3.03 30.20 -15.05
CA GLY A 5 -3.10 28.83 -14.58
C GLY A 5 -4.13 28.75 -13.47
N LYS A 6 -4.90 27.66 -13.45
CA LYS A 6 -5.83 27.38 -12.37
C LYS A 6 -5.81 25.91 -11.96
N PHE A 7 -5.73 25.63 -10.66
CA PHE A 7 -5.97 24.31 -10.11
C PHE A 7 -7.44 23.92 -10.29
N THR A 8 -7.66 22.77 -10.93
CA THR A 8 -8.99 22.14 -11.02
C THR A 8 -9.19 21.10 -9.93
N ASN A 9 -8.09 20.52 -9.43
CA ASN A 9 -8.08 19.62 -8.28
C ASN A 9 -6.72 19.76 -7.57
N ILE A 10 -6.74 20.19 -6.32
CA ILE A 10 -5.55 20.25 -5.47
C ILE A 10 -6.01 20.07 -4.02
N PRO A 11 -5.28 19.34 -3.17
CA PRO A 11 -5.67 19.19 -1.78
C PRO A 11 -5.76 20.52 -1.05
N SER A 12 -6.59 20.55 -0.02
CA SER A 12 -6.62 21.65 0.95
C SER A 12 -6.66 21.09 2.37
N GLY A 13 -6.01 21.78 3.31
CA GLY A 13 -5.96 21.35 4.71
C GLY A 13 -5.02 20.18 4.98
N ASN A 14 -5.45 19.26 5.84
CA ASN A 14 -4.70 18.05 6.20
C ASN A 14 -5.31 16.83 5.53
N LEU A 15 -4.47 16.06 4.84
CA LEU A 15 -4.78 14.72 4.40
C LEU A 15 -4.28 13.76 5.47
N GLU A 16 -5.20 13.04 6.11
CA GLU A 16 -4.85 12.07 7.14
C GLU A 16 -4.39 10.76 6.47
N PRO A 17 -3.14 10.31 6.67
CA PRO A 17 -2.66 9.05 6.15
C PRO A 17 -3.38 7.86 6.80
N THR A 18 -3.51 6.78 6.03
CA THR A 18 -4.19 5.54 6.45
C THR A 18 -3.23 4.37 6.43
N VAL A 19 -3.43 3.40 7.33
CA VAL A 19 -2.66 2.15 7.36
C VAL A 19 -3.31 1.15 6.42
N ASN A 20 -2.54 0.64 5.46
CA ASN A 20 -2.92 -0.48 4.59
C ASN A 20 -1.80 -1.53 4.61
N GLY A 21 -2.00 -2.58 5.40
CA GLY A 21 -0.96 -3.56 5.69
C GLY A 21 0.28 -2.91 6.29
N ASN A 22 1.43 -3.11 5.66
CA ASN A 22 2.73 -2.60 6.07
C ASN A 22 3.04 -1.17 5.58
N LYS A 23 2.05 -0.45 5.01
CA LYS A 23 2.22 0.90 4.46
C LYS A 23 1.29 1.88 5.17
N PHE A 24 1.83 3.04 5.55
CA PHE A 24 1.06 4.19 6.02
C PHE A 24 1.19 5.29 4.97
N SER A 25 0.09 5.66 4.31
CA SER A 25 0.13 6.58 3.16
C SER A 25 -1.08 7.49 3.03
N ALA A 26 -0.91 8.60 2.32
CA ALA A 26 -1.96 9.55 1.97
C ALA A 26 -1.89 9.91 0.48
N PRO A 27 -2.56 9.16 -0.41
CA PRO A 27 -2.56 9.46 -1.84
C PRO A 27 -3.35 10.74 -2.14
N PHE A 28 -2.88 11.53 -3.11
CA PHE A 28 -3.62 12.68 -3.62
C PHE A 28 -3.37 12.94 -5.11
N LYS A 29 -4.27 13.71 -5.72
CA LYS A 29 -4.22 14.12 -7.12
C LYS A 29 -3.94 15.61 -7.23
N MET A 30 -3.30 15.98 -8.33
CA MET A 30 -2.98 17.36 -8.69
C MET A 30 -3.43 17.56 -10.14
N GLU A 31 -4.37 18.46 -10.37
CA GLU A 31 -4.88 18.74 -11.71
C GLU A 31 -4.97 20.25 -11.89
N ALA A 32 -4.54 20.72 -13.05
CA ALA A 32 -4.58 22.14 -13.38
C ALA A 32 -4.87 22.35 -14.87
N VAL A 33 -5.40 23.54 -15.16
CA VAL A 33 -5.60 24.02 -16.52
C VAL A 33 -4.86 25.34 -16.70
N PHE A 34 -4.05 25.39 -17.74
CA PHE A 34 -3.41 26.60 -18.24
C PHE A 34 -4.26 27.17 -19.38
N THR A 35 -4.39 28.49 -19.44
CA THR A 35 -5.05 29.18 -20.55
C THR A 35 -4.17 30.29 -21.08
N ASN A 36 -4.23 30.49 -22.39
CA ASN A 36 -3.52 31.53 -23.11
C ASN A 36 -4.51 32.17 -24.09
N ASP A 37 -4.69 33.48 -24.01
CA ASP A 37 -5.79 34.21 -24.67
C ASP A 37 -5.88 34.01 -26.20
N ASP A 38 -4.75 33.70 -26.84
CA ASP A 38 -4.63 33.67 -28.31
C ASP A 38 -4.22 32.30 -28.88
N SER A 39 -4.02 31.26 -28.06
CA SER A 39 -3.57 29.96 -28.58
C SER A 39 -3.90 28.78 -27.67
N SER A 40 -3.97 27.58 -28.27
CA SER A 40 -3.97 26.31 -27.54
C SER A 40 -2.55 25.87 -27.10
N ASP A 41 -1.58 26.78 -27.15
CA ASP A 41 -0.20 26.53 -26.74
C ASP A 41 0.02 27.03 -25.30
N CYS A 42 0.09 26.07 -24.39
CA CYS A 42 0.39 26.29 -22.98
C CYS A 42 1.81 25.83 -22.60
N SER A 43 2.72 25.68 -23.57
CA SER A 43 4.09 25.18 -23.37
C SER A 43 4.91 25.94 -22.33
N LYS A 44 4.51 27.17 -21.98
CA LYS A 44 5.15 27.98 -20.94
C LYS A 44 4.63 27.71 -19.53
N GLY A 45 3.45 27.09 -19.39
CA GLY A 45 2.84 26.80 -18.09
C GLY A 45 3.29 25.48 -17.53
N GLU A 46 3.86 25.47 -16.33
CA GLU A 46 4.30 24.25 -15.66
C GLU A 46 3.79 24.15 -14.23
N TYR A 47 3.64 22.92 -13.73
CA TYR A 47 3.37 22.64 -12.32
C TYR A 47 4.70 22.36 -11.60
N ARG A 48 4.78 22.77 -10.33
CA ARG A 48 5.89 22.46 -9.43
C ARG A 48 5.36 22.05 -8.07
N GLN A 49 6.05 21.09 -7.45
CA GLN A 49 5.75 20.61 -6.12
C GLN A 49 6.98 20.76 -5.23
N TYR A 50 6.76 21.33 -4.05
CA TYR A 50 7.77 21.44 -3.02
C TYR A 50 7.26 20.80 -1.74
N VAL A 51 8.18 20.20 -0.98
CA VAL A 51 7.87 19.48 0.25
C VAL A 51 8.86 19.84 1.35
N LYS A 52 8.36 19.89 2.58
CA LYS A 52 9.16 19.93 3.80
C LYS A 52 8.51 19.09 4.89
N GLY A 53 9.28 18.71 5.88
CA GLY A 53 8.78 18.02 7.07
C GLY A 53 9.60 16.80 7.41
N VAL A 54 8.95 15.81 8.02
CA VAL A 54 9.63 14.60 8.50
C VAL A 54 8.76 13.36 8.37
N PHE A 55 9.43 12.23 8.13
CA PHE A 55 8.92 10.91 8.43
C PHE A 55 9.50 10.45 9.77
N LYS A 56 8.70 9.75 10.59
CA LYS A 56 9.21 9.08 11.80
C LYS A 56 8.85 7.61 11.82
N TRP A 57 9.79 6.81 12.28
CA TRP A 57 9.67 5.38 12.51
C TRP A 57 10.12 5.05 13.93
N ASN A 58 9.22 4.49 14.74
CA ASN A 58 9.43 4.22 16.16
C ASN A 58 9.97 5.44 16.93
N GLY A 59 9.45 6.63 16.60
CA GLY A 59 9.84 7.91 17.20
C GLY A 59 11.10 8.55 16.62
N LEU A 60 11.89 7.82 15.83
CA LEU A 60 13.12 8.30 15.20
C LEU A 60 12.81 8.92 13.84
N GLU A 61 13.47 10.02 13.50
CA GLU A 61 13.33 10.65 12.18
C GLU A 61 14.04 9.81 11.11
N VAL A 62 13.35 9.58 9.99
CA VAL A 62 13.87 8.81 8.85
C VAL A 62 14.37 9.77 7.79
N PRO A 63 15.66 9.75 7.41
CA PRO A 63 16.17 10.53 6.30
C PRO A 63 15.46 10.14 5.00
N HIS A 64 14.95 11.14 4.28
CA HIS A 64 14.27 10.95 3.01
C HIS A 64 15.00 11.75 1.92
N GLN A 65 15.55 11.06 0.93
CA GLN A 65 16.29 11.67 -0.17
C GLN A 65 15.31 12.11 -1.26
N LEU A 66 15.39 13.38 -1.68
CA LEU A 66 14.55 13.95 -2.74
C LEU A 66 15.26 13.90 -4.10
N CYS A 67 16.52 14.34 -4.14
CA CYS A 67 17.31 14.33 -5.37
C CYS A 67 18.82 14.43 -5.12
N GLY A 68 19.63 13.47 -5.59
CA GLY A 68 21.08 13.50 -5.38
C GLY A 68 21.41 13.67 -3.89
N ASP A 69 22.27 14.63 -3.52
CA ASP A 69 22.60 14.88 -2.10
C ASP A 69 21.55 15.75 -1.36
N ILE A 70 20.40 16.03 -1.98
CA ILE A 70 19.31 16.79 -1.36
C ILE A 70 18.39 15.84 -0.60
N TYR A 71 18.28 16.08 0.70
CA TYR A 71 17.36 15.40 1.60
C TYR A 71 16.22 16.34 2.01
N LEU A 72 15.08 15.74 2.30
CA LEU A 72 13.92 16.42 2.86
C LEU A 72 14.33 17.20 4.11
N SER A 73 14.16 18.51 4.05
CA SER A 73 14.36 19.39 5.18
C SER A 73 13.08 19.51 5.99
N LYS A 74 13.21 19.57 7.30
CA LYS A 74 12.09 19.82 8.21
C LYS A 74 11.52 21.23 8.05
N ASP A 75 12.39 22.21 7.81
CA ASP A 75 12.07 23.62 7.93
C ASP A 75 12.06 24.37 6.60
N LYS A 76 12.76 23.84 5.58
CA LYS A 76 12.89 24.43 4.25
C LYS A 76 12.14 23.61 3.22
N PHE A 77 11.36 24.28 2.37
CA PHE A 77 10.79 23.67 1.18
C PHE A 77 11.89 23.33 0.20
N GLU A 78 11.93 22.08 -0.22
CA GLU A 78 12.76 21.57 -1.30
C GLU A 78 11.85 21.01 -2.39
N GLU A 79 12.32 20.98 -3.63
CA GLU A 79 11.57 20.42 -4.75
C GLU A 79 11.36 18.91 -4.54
N ASP A 80 10.13 18.45 -4.79
CA ASP A 80 9.74 17.05 -4.60
C ASP A 80 10.15 16.22 -5.81
N GLY A 81 11.39 15.73 -5.77
CA GLY A 81 12.03 14.94 -6.82
C GLY A 81 13.19 15.65 -7.50
N CYS A 82 13.74 15.03 -8.56
CA CYS A 82 14.82 15.58 -9.35
C CYS A 82 14.28 16.34 -10.57
N PRO A 83 14.56 17.65 -10.70
CA PRO A 83 14.32 18.37 -11.95
C PRO A 83 15.21 17.81 -13.07
N PRO A 84 14.99 18.20 -14.35
CA PRO A 84 15.85 17.83 -15.46
C PRO A 84 17.34 18.04 -15.14
N PRO A 85 18.22 17.08 -15.47
CA PRO A 85 17.97 15.91 -16.30
C PRO A 85 17.41 14.67 -15.56
N GLY A 86 17.21 14.72 -14.24
CA GLY A 86 16.80 13.55 -13.44
C GLY A 86 15.35 13.13 -13.67
N CYS A 87 14.46 14.08 -13.96
CA CYS A 87 13.07 13.85 -14.37
C CYS A 87 12.26 12.95 -13.42
N THR A 88 12.41 13.16 -12.11
CA THR A 88 11.51 12.60 -11.10
C THR A 88 10.69 13.67 -10.37
N ALA A 89 10.99 14.96 -10.59
CA ALA A 89 10.13 16.06 -10.15
C ALA A 89 8.91 16.23 -11.08
N TYR A 90 7.78 16.60 -10.48
CA TYR A 90 6.49 16.72 -11.17
C TYR A 90 6.40 17.94 -12.10
N GLY A 91 5.65 17.80 -13.20
CA GLY A 91 5.19 18.93 -14.02
C GLY A 91 6.22 19.56 -14.96
N TYR A 92 7.41 18.97 -15.13
CA TYR A 92 8.39 19.42 -16.12
C TYR A 92 8.04 18.95 -17.54
N ARG A 93 7.80 19.87 -18.48
CA ARG A 93 7.48 19.50 -19.87
C ARG A 93 8.65 18.94 -20.64
N SER A 94 9.87 19.24 -20.22
CA SER A 94 11.09 18.65 -20.78
C SER A 94 11.28 17.18 -20.39
N CYS A 95 10.53 16.69 -19.40
CA CYS A 95 10.56 15.30 -18.97
C CYS A 95 9.49 14.46 -19.72
N PRO A 96 9.74 13.16 -19.94
CA PRO A 96 8.73 12.29 -20.53
C PRO A 96 7.46 12.21 -19.67
N ALA A 97 6.30 12.20 -20.31
CA ALA A 97 5.03 11.91 -19.64
C ALA A 97 5.07 10.52 -18.98
N THR A 98 4.48 10.40 -17.81
CA THR A 98 4.31 9.13 -17.09
C THR A 98 2.83 8.86 -16.83
N GLY A 99 2.50 7.67 -16.31
CA GLY A 99 1.11 7.36 -15.92
C GLY A 99 0.60 8.15 -14.71
N ILE A 100 1.48 8.89 -14.03
CA ILE A 100 1.18 9.65 -12.80
C ILE A 100 1.55 11.13 -12.90
N ASP A 101 2.08 11.60 -14.04
CA ASP A 101 2.54 12.97 -14.27
C ASP A 101 2.57 13.24 -15.78
N ASP A 102 1.58 13.98 -16.30
CA ASP A 102 1.56 14.35 -17.71
C ASP A 102 0.75 15.62 -18.04
N TYR A 103 1.02 16.13 -19.25
CA TYR A 103 0.18 17.15 -19.89
C TYR A 103 -0.63 16.58 -21.05
N LYS A 104 -1.87 17.05 -21.19
CA LYS A 104 -2.80 16.71 -22.27
C LYS A 104 -3.08 17.88 -23.21
N PRO A 105 -3.21 17.63 -24.53
CA PRO A 105 -3.09 16.33 -25.20
C PRO A 105 -1.64 15.85 -25.39
N THR A 106 -0.65 16.71 -25.22
CA THR A 106 0.78 16.39 -25.37
C THR A 106 1.59 17.00 -24.25
N GLN A 107 2.71 16.37 -23.90
CA GLN A 107 3.61 16.87 -22.85
C GLN A 107 4.11 18.29 -23.13
N THR A 108 4.44 18.59 -24.40
CA THR A 108 5.10 19.84 -24.79
C THR A 108 4.15 21.02 -24.93
N LEU A 109 2.92 20.81 -25.44
CA LEU A 109 1.97 21.90 -25.75
C LEU A 109 0.70 21.87 -24.89
N GLY A 110 0.47 20.78 -24.17
CA GLY A 110 -0.81 20.50 -23.51
C GLY A 110 -1.18 21.51 -22.44
N CYS A 111 -2.46 21.91 -22.41
CA CYS A 111 -2.98 22.90 -21.48
C CYS A 111 -3.55 22.30 -20.19
N THR A 112 -3.68 20.99 -20.10
CA THR A 112 -4.16 20.32 -18.88
C THR A 112 -3.04 19.51 -18.27
N TYR A 113 -2.75 19.76 -17.00
CA TYR A 113 -1.81 18.98 -16.20
C TYR A 113 -2.56 17.97 -15.34
N GLN A 114 -2.03 16.76 -15.21
CA GLN A 114 -2.49 15.73 -14.29
C GLN A 114 -1.30 15.10 -13.57
N GLY A 115 -1.41 15.00 -12.25
CA GLY A 115 -0.40 14.45 -11.36
C GLY A 115 -1.02 13.59 -10.27
N PHE A 116 -0.26 12.62 -9.77
CA PHE A 116 -0.61 11.78 -8.64
C PHE A 116 0.62 11.55 -7.76
N ASP A 117 0.45 11.72 -6.45
CA ASP A 117 1.49 11.49 -5.47
C ASP A 117 0.94 10.73 -4.26
N GLU A 118 1.80 9.97 -3.59
CA GLU A 118 1.47 9.14 -2.44
C GLU A 118 2.63 9.12 -1.43
N PRO A 119 2.80 10.19 -0.63
CA PRO A 119 3.74 10.18 0.48
C PRO A 119 3.40 9.02 1.41
N SER A 120 4.41 8.22 1.68
CA SER A 120 4.24 6.99 2.43
C SER A 120 5.48 6.57 3.18
N ILE A 121 5.25 5.81 4.25
CA ILE A 121 6.28 5.10 4.98
C ILE A 121 5.82 3.66 5.17
N SER A 122 6.74 2.74 4.88
CA SER A 122 6.54 1.31 5.12
C SER A 122 7.47 0.83 6.21
N GLY A 123 7.08 -0.26 6.87
CA GLY A 123 7.83 -0.83 7.98
C GLY A 123 7.34 -2.24 8.31
N ASN A 124 7.79 -2.79 9.41
CA ASN A 124 7.25 -4.03 9.94
C ASN A 124 5.95 -3.72 10.69
N SER A 125 5.15 -4.75 10.89
CA SER A 125 3.96 -4.57 11.71
C SER A 125 4.31 -4.41 13.19
N GLY A 126 3.45 -3.68 13.90
CA GLY A 126 3.72 -3.17 15.24
C GLY A 126 4.55 -1.89 15.25
N ASP A 127 5.20 -1.52 14.14
CA ASP A 127 5.95 -0.28 14.07
C ASP A 127 5.04 0.93 14.15
N CYS A 128 5.40 1.87 15.02
CA CYS A 128 4.74 3.17 15.12
C CYS A 128 5.36 4.11 14.10
N VAL A 129 4.58 4.53 13.12
CA VAL A 129 5.01 5.44 12.06
C VAL A 129 4.29 6.78 12.15
N LYS A 130 4.93 7.84 11.68
CA LYS A 130 4.36 9.18 11.58
C LYS A 130 4.78 9.83 10.27
N ILE A 131 3.83 10.49 9.61
CA ILE A 131 4.10 11.43 8.53
C ILE A 131 3.74 12.83 9.04
N ASP A 132 4.61 13.80 8.84
CA ASP A 132 4.36 15.22 9.14
C ASP A 132 4.99 16.05 8.04
N LEU A 133 4.31 16.11 6.89
CA LEU A 133 4.76 16.81 5.70
C LEU A 133 3.86 18.02 5.43
N THR A 134 4.48 19.05 4.87
CA THR A 134 3.81 20.21 4.27
C THR A 134 4.24 20.31 2.83
N PHE A 135 3.27 20.44 1.93
CA PHE A 135 3.47 20.56 0.51
C PHE A 135 3.02 21.93 0.02
N THR A 136 3.69 22.43 -1.01
CA THR A 136 3.25 23.59 -1.78
C THR A 136 3.28 23.21 -3.26
N GLY A 137 2.14 23.36 -3.92
CA GLY A 137 2.00 23.22 -5.36
C GLY A 137 1.92 24.59 -6.00
N GLU A 138 2.69 24.83 -7.06
CA GLU A 138 2.73 26.09 -7.80
C GLU A 138 2.46 25.84 -9.29
N LEU A 139 1.61 26.68 -9.88
CA LEU A 139 1.50 26.82 -11.33
C LEU A 139 2.37 28.01 -11.73
N ILE A 140 3.35 27.78 -12.59
CA ILE A 140 4.34 28.80 -12.97
C ILE A 140 4.29 29.10 -14.46
N ASN A 141 4.64 30.33 -14.82
CA ASN A 141 5.02 30.69 -16.17
C ASN A 141 6.55 30.59 -16.30
N THR A 142 7.05 29.61 -17.02
CA THR A 142 8.49 29.37 -17.20
C THR A 142 9.20 30.44 -18.04
N GLU A 143 8.47 31.29 -18.76
CA GLU A 143 9.06 32.41 -19.51
C GLU A 143 9.39 33.59 -18.59
N THR A 144 8.51 33.90 -17.64
CA THR A 144 8.65 35.07 -16.75
C THR A 144 9.06 34.70 -15.32
N ASN A 145 8.99 33.43 -14.95
CA ASN A 145 9.08 32.90 -13.59
C ASN A 145 7.98 33.40 -12.64
N ASP A 146 6.84 33.86 -13.18
CA ASP A 146 5.70 34.26 -12.36
C ASP A 146 4.96 33.03 -11.82
N ILE A 147 4.56 33.09 -10.55
CA ILE A 147 3.61 32.14 -9.95
C ILE A 147 2.20 32.60 -10.33
N LEU A 148 1.52 31.77 -11.12
CA LEU A 148 0.16 32.01 -11.62
C LEU A 148 -0.89 31.66 -10.55
N GLU A 149 -0.67 30.57 -9.82
CA GLU A 149 -1.46 30.16 -8.66
C GLU A 149 -0.62 29.27 -7.75
N SER A 150 -0.92 29.28 -6.45
CA SER A 150 -0.26 28.43 -5.45
C SER A 150 -1.27 27.83 -4.47
N ALA A 151 -1.04 26.60 -4.04
CA ALA A 151 -1.80 25.94 -2.98
C ALA A 151 -0.86 25.29 -1.97
N THR A 152 -1.30 25.18 -0.72
CA THR A 152 -0.53 24.53 0.35
C THR A 152 -1.43 23.58 1.11
N TRP A 153 -0.94 22.37 1.37
CA TRP A 153 -1.62 21.35 2.16
C TRP A 153 -0.62 20.59 3.02
N THR A 154 -1.15 19.72 3.86
CA THR A 154 -0.35 18.91 4.78
C THR A 154 -0.74 17.46 4.71
N VAL A 155 0.21 16.58 5.00
CA VAL A 155 -0.03 15.17 5.25
C VAL A 155 0.48 14.88 6.66
N LYS A 156 -0.46 14.79 7.61
CA LYS A 156 -0.13 14.60 9.02
C LYS A 156 -0.97 13.50 9.61
N GLY A 157 -0.28 12.55 10.23
CA GLY A 157 -0.89 11.48 10.99
C GLY A 157 0.17 10.58 11.60
N SER A 158 -0.27 9.75 12.53
CA SER A 158 0.51 8.65 13.08
C SER A 158 -0.33 7.39 13.06
N GLY A 159 0.30 6.25 12.83
CA GLY A 159 -0.37 4.96 12.86
C GLY A 159 0.59 3.88 13.35
N THR A 160 0.02 2.76 13.78
CA THR A 160 0.77 1.53 13.98
C THR A 160 0.55 0.67 12.74
N LEU A 161 1.62 0.30 12.07
CA LEU A 161 1.52 -0.58 10.91
C LEU A 161 0.94 -1.93 11.35
N MET A 162 -0.02 -2.42 10.58
CA MET A 162 -0.66 -3.71 10.85
C MET A 162 0.01 -4.78 10.02
N ALA A 163 -0.10 -6.04 10.44
CA ALA A 163 0.56 -7.13 9.74
C ALA A 163 0.05 -7.14 8.30
N GLU A 164 1.00 -7.26 7.37
CA GLU A 164 0.68 -7.71 6.04
C GLU A 164 -0.19 -8.96 6.19
N GLN A 165 -1.41 -8.90 5.67
CA GLN A 165 -2.23 -10.09 5.54
C GLN A 165 -1.49 -10.95 4.51
N LEU A 166 -0.63 -11.84 5.00
CA LEU A 166 0.10 -12.79 4.18
C LEU A 166 -0.95 -13.70 3.56
N SER A 167 -1.27 -13.36 2.33
CA SER A 167 -2.23 -14.04 1.50
C SER A 167 -1.45 -14.58 0.33
N SER A 168 -1.27 -15.91 0.32
CA SER A 168 -0.95 -16.63 -0.91
C SER A 168 -1.55 -18.04 -0.80
N VAL A 169 -2.52 -18.40 -1.65
CA VAL A 169 -2.42 -18.92 -3.03
C VAL A 169 -2.24 -20.44 -3.07
N GLY A 170 -3.30 -21.09 -3.52
CA GLY A 170 -3.36 -22.49 -3.92
C GLY A 170 -4.62 -23.15 -3.37
N GLU A 171 -5.72 -23.15 -4.13
CA GLU A 171 -6.80 -24.11 -3.90
C GLU A 171 -6.19 -25.49 -4.21
N ILE A 172 -5.76 -26.21 -3.18
CA ILE A 172 -5.34 -27.60 -3.37
C ILE A 172 -6.64 -28.39 -3.53
N VAL A 173 -6.87 -28.88 -4.74
CA VAL A 173 -8.00 -29.77 -5.02
C VAL A 173 -7.68 -31.12 -4.40
N THR A 174 -8.43 -31.45 -3.35
CA THR A 174 -8.40 -32.78 -2.70
C THR A 174 -8.91 -33.86 -3.67
N LYS A 175 -8.72 -35.14 -3.34
CA LYS A 175 -9.29 -36.26 -4.12
C LYS A 175 -10.81 -36.21 -4.26
N THR A 176 -11.49 -35.49 -3.37
CA THR A 176 -12.95 -35.34 -3.33
C THR A 176 -13.45 -34.09 -4.06
N ASN A 177 -12.59 -33.38 -4.79
CA ASN A 177 -12.86 -32.07 -5.40
C ASN A 177 -13.27 -30.99 -4.37
N GLU A 178 -12.88 -31.16 -3.10
CA GLU A 178 -12.92 -30.10 -2.09
C GLU A 178 -11.65 -29.26 -2.26
N GLY A 179 -11.76 -27.93 -2.21
CA GLY A 179 -10.65 -26.99 -2.30
C GLY A 179 -10.12 -26.66 -0.91
N LEU A 180 -8.81 -26.77 -0.70
CA LEU A 180 -8.14 -26.40 0.55
C LEU A 180 -7.30 -25.14 0.34
N SER A 181 -7.44 -24.15 1.21
CA SER A 181 -6.60 -22.94 1.19
C SER A 181 -6.30 -22.47 2.61
N ALA A 182 -5.23 -21.70 2.79
CA ALA A 182 -4.88 -21.11 4.07
C ALA A 182 -4.67 -19.59 3.92
N GLN A 183 -5.03 -18.85 4.97
CA GLN A 183 -4.69 -17.45 5.14
C GLN A 183 -3.93 -17.30 6.45
N ALA A 184 -2.90 -16.47 6.47
CA ALA A 184 -2.12 -16.17 7.66
C ALA A 184 -2.17 -14.67 7.95
N SER A 185 -2.25 -14.32 9.22
CA SER A 185 -2.04 -12.97 9.72
C SER A 185 -1.27 -13.04 11.02
N TYR A 186 -0.40 -12.05 11.28
CA TYR A 186 0.26 -11.97 12.57
C TYR A 186 -0.43 -10.95 13.47
N ASP A 187 -0.68 -11.33 14.72
CA ASP A 187 -1.24 -10.48 15.77
C ASP A 187 -0.14 -10.17 16.80
N TYR A 188 0.31 -8.91 16.82
CA TYR A 188 1.35 -8.44 17.74
C TYR A 188 0.85 -8.24 19.17
N GLU A 189 -0.44 -7.97 19.39
CA GLU A 189 -0.96 -7.79 20.76
C GLU A 189 -0.86 -9.11 21.54
N SER A 190 -1.17 -10.22 20.88
CA SER A 190 -1.02 -11.56 21.45
C SER A 190 0.31 -12.23 21.10
N ASN A 191 1.19 -11.56 20.34
CA ASN A 191 2.46 -12.06 19.83
C ASN A 191 2.34 -13.46 19.18
N ALA A 192 1.38 -13.59 18.27
CA ALA A 192 0.99 -14.87 17.71
C ALA A 192 0.56 -14.77 16.24
N TRP A 193 0.86 -15.82 15.48
CA TRP A 193 0.29 -16.00 14.15
C TRP A 193 -1.13 -16.54 14.25
N ASN A 194 -2.09 -15.93 13.55
CA ASN A 194 -3.42 -16.44 13.31
C ASN A 194 -3.50 -17.05 11.91
N PHE A 195 -4.10 -18.23 11.81
CA PHE A 195 -4.29 -18.94 10.56
C PHE A 195 -5.74 -19.31 10.36
N ASN A 196 -6.27 -19.04 9.18
CA ASN A 196 -7.58 -19.52 8.73
C ASN A 196 -7.35 -20.59 7.67
N LEU A 197 -7.63 -21.85 8.01
CA LEU A 197 -7.73 -22.94 7.04
C LEU A 197 -9.15 -22.97 6.49
N ILE A 198 -9.29 -22.81 5.17
CA ILE A 198 -10.56 -22.71 4.47
C ILE A 198 -10.73 -23.92 3.57
N ILE A 199 -11.82 -24.65 3.76
CA ILE A 199 -12.17 -25.86 3.00
C ILE A 199 -13.45 -25.59 2.22
N SER A 200 -13.35 -25.39 0.91
CA SER A 200 -14.47 -25.20 0.00
C SER A 200 -14.94 -26.53 -0.59
N ARG A 201 -16.26 -26.74 -0.67
CA ARG A 201 -16.85 -28.05 -1.01
C ARG A 201 -18.26 -27.94 -1.56
N SER A 202 -18.71 -28.97 -2.27
CA SER A 202 -20.10 -29.08 -2.72
C SER A 202 -21.05 -29.32 -1.55
N SER A 203 -22.24 -28.73 -1.59
CA SER A 203 -23.24 -28.76 -0.49
C SER A 203 -23.77 -30.15 -0.12
N GLY A 204 -23.66 -31.12 -1.03
CA GLY A 204 -24.15 -32.50 -0.85
C GLY A 204 -23.18 -33.45 -0.14
N LEU A 205 -21.97 -33.01 0.21
CA LEU A 205 -21.01 -33.83 0.95
C LEU A 205 -21.34 -33.87 2.46
N PRO A 206 -20.90 -34.87 3.23
CA PRO A 206 -21.08 -34.91 4.69
C PRO A 206 -20.36 -33.75 5.38
N PRO A 207 -20.94 -33.09 6.42
CA PRO A 207 -20.30 -31.99 7.15
C PRO A 207 -18.88 -32.36 7.61
N ILE A 208 -18.02 -31.34 7.71
CA ILE A 208 -16.65 -31.53 8.20
C ILE A 208 -16.67 -31.49 9.72
N HIS A 209 -15.98 -32.44 10.35
CA HIS A 209 -15.73 -32.45 11.78
C HIS A 209 -14.29 -32.02 12.08
N SER A 210 -14.07 -31.34 13.20
CA SER A 210 -12.72 -30.94 13.62
C SER A 210 -11.77 -32.13 13.81
N SER A 211 -12.30 -33.30 14.17
CA SER A 211 -11.53 -34.56 14.28
C SER A 211 -11.02 -35.09 12.93
N GLU A 212 -11.52 -34.59 11.80
CA GLU A 212 -11.02 -34.93 10.47
C GLU A 212 -9.81 -34.08 10.06
N LEU A 213 -9.41 -33.10 10.88
CA LEU A 213 -8.33 -32.15 10.61
C LEU A 213 -7.18 -32.32 11.59
N GLU A 214 -5.97 -32.59 11.06
CA GLU A 214 -4.72 -32.43 11.79
C GLU A 214 -3.89 -31.36 11.07
N VAL A 215 -3.45 -30.33 11.78
CA VAL A 215 -2.67 -29.22 11.20
C VAL A 215 -1.35 -29.10 11.94
N GLN A 216 -0.25 -29.13 11.19
CA GLN A 216 1.11 -28.89 11.68
C GLN A 216 1.68 -27.65 10.99
N PHE A 217 2.34 -26.80 11.76
CA PHE A 217 3.06 -25.63 11.26
C PHE A 217 4.53 -25.99 11.11
N LEU A 218 5.14 -25.59 9.99
CA LEU A 218 6.54 -25.90 9.67
C LEU A 218 7.33 -24.60 9.41
N ASP A 219 8.57 -24.54 9.88
CA ASP A 219 9.49 -23.43 9.65
C ASP A 219 10.19 -23.54 8.28
N ALA A 220 11.21 -22.71 8.05
CA ALA A 220 11.95 -22.69 6.79
C ALA A 220 12.78 -23.96 6.54
N GLU A 221 13.09 -24.72 7.60
CA GLU A 221 13.84 -25.96 7.59
C GLU A 221 12.91 -27.20 7.66
N GLU A 222 11.60 -27.02 7.44
CA GLU A 222 10.56 -28.06 7.55
C GLU A 222 10.42 -28.69 8.94
N LYS A 223 10.90 -27.99 9.98
CA LYS A 223 10.78 -28.46 11.36
C LYS A 223 9.44 -28.02 11.94
N GLU A 224 8.80 -28.95 12.65
CA GLU A 224 7.54 -28.68 13.34
C GLU A 224 7.72 -27.67 14.47
N PHE A 225 6.83 -26.68 14.51
CA PHE A 225 6.72 -25.79 15.66
C PHE A 225 6.21 -26.59 16.87
N ASN A 226 7.02 -26.70 17.92
CA ASN A 226 6.63 -27.27 19.22
C ASN A 226 5.72 -26.29 20.00
N ILE A 227 4.57 -25.94 19.44
CA ILE A 227 3.64 -24.99 20.04
C ILE A 227 2.29 -25.69 20.22
N LEU A 228 1.65 -25.45 21.36
CA LEU A 228 0.26 -25.82 21.60
C LEU A 228 -0.62 -25.16 20.54
N THR A 229 -0.88 -25.91 19.48
CA THR A 229 -1.79 -25.49 18.41
C THR A 229 -3.19 -25.61 18.98
N VAL A 230 -3.76 -24.49 19.42
CA VAL A 230 -5.15 -24.46 19.87
C VAL A 230 -6.00 -24.04 18.67
N GLN A 231 -6.86 -24.96 18.20
CA GLN A 231 -7.95 -24.56 17.32
C GLN A 231 -8.82 -23.55 18.10
N LYS A 232 -8.93 -22.32 17.59
CA LYS A 232 -9.80 -21.32 18.19
C LYS A 232 -11.24 -21.58 17.74
N GLY A 233 -12.08 -21.93 18.71
CA GLY A 233 -13.52 -22.09 18.50
C GLY A 233 -13.91 -23.33 17.71
N GLN A 234 -15.19 -23.40 17.34
CA GLN A 234 -15.73 -24.48 16.53
C GLN A 234 -15.47 -24.23 15.05
N LEU A 235 -15.27 -25.31 14.29
CA LEU A 235 -15.30 -25.27 12.84
C LEU A 235 -16.64 -24.69 12.38
N THR A 236 -16.59 -23.57 11.67
CA THR A 236 -17.80 -22.90 11.18
C THR A 236 -17.97 -23.18 9.69
N GLU A 237 -19.08 -23.81 9.31
CA GLU A 237 -19.44 -24.02 7.90
C GLU A 237 -20.44 -22.94 7.46
N VAL A 238 -20.12 -22.22 6.38
CA VAL A 238 -20.96 -21.18 5.78
C VAL A 238 -21.14 -21.47 4.29
N GLY A 239 -22.33 -21.27 3.74
CA GLY A 239 -22.55 -21.49 2.31
C GLY A 239 -24.00 -21.58 1.87
N GLY A 240 -24.18 -21.70 0.55
CA GLY A 240 -25.48 -21.77 -0.11
C GLY A 240 -25.80 -23.18 -0.63
N THR A 241 -26.80 -23.26 -1.51
CA THR A 241 -27.32 -24.52 -2.05
C THR A 241 -26.32 -25.31 -2.88
N ASN A 242 -25.28 -24.67 -3.45
CA ASN A 242 -24.33 -25.32 -4.35
C ASN A 242 -22.92 -25.51 -3.76
N ARG A 243 -22.50 -24.60 -2.89
CA ARG A 243 -21.17 -24.60 -2.29
C ARG A 243 -21.22 -24.21 -0.82
N LYS A 244 -20.37 -24.86 -0.04
CA LYS A 244 -20.11 -24.58 1.36
C LYS A 244 -18.61 -24.39 1.59
N SER A 245 -18.28 -23.61 2.60
CA SER A 245 -16.91 -23.36 3.04
C SER A 245 -16.85 -23.55 4.54
N ALA A 246 -15.96 -24.42 4.99
CA ALA A 246 -15.63 -24.55 6.41
C ALA A 246 -14.38 -23.75 6.73
N VAL A 247 -14.38 -23.05 7.86
CA VAL A 247 -13.21 -22.31 8.35
C VAL A 247 -12.77 -22.89 9.69
N ALA A 248 -11.52 -23.33 9.76
CA ALA A 248 -10.83 -23.67 11.00
C ALA A 248 -9.82 -22.59 11.32
N GLN A 249 -9.91 -22.02 12.52
CA GLN A 249 -9.00 -20.97 12.98
C GLN A 249 -7.96 -21.55 13.93
N TYR A 250 -6.70 -21.18 13.74
CA TYR A 250 -5.59 -21.59 14.59
C TYR A 250 -4.82 -20.37 15.05
N GLN A 251 -4.27 -20.42 16.25
CA GLN A 251 -3.30 -19.43 16.72
C GLN A 251 -2.02 -20.14 17.16
N VAL A 252 -0.88 -19.59 16.73
CA VAL A 252 0.46 -20.10 17.02
C VAL A 252 1.23 -18.98 17.71
N GLY A 253 1.31 -19.05 19.04
CA GLY A 253 2.11 -18.10 19.84
C GLY A 253 3.60 -18.36 19.64
N VAL A 254 4.33 -17.39 19.07
CA VAL A 254 5.73 -17.61 18.68
C VAL A 254 6.70 -16.84 19.56
N SER A 255 7.88 -17.44 19.76
CA SER A 255 9.07 -16.75 20.25
C SER A 255 10.03 -16.48 19.09
N GLU A 256 9.60 -15.68 18.09
CA GLU A 256 10.40 -15.10 16.98
C GLU A 256 10.38 -15.80 15.60
N THR A 257 10.01 -17.08 15.46
CA THR A 257 10.06 -17.76 14.14
C THR A 257 8.74 -17.71 13.36
N ARG A 258 8.77 -17.29 12.08
CA ARG A 258 7.61 -17.26 11.17
C ARG A 258 7.36 -18.65 10.54
N PRO A 259 6.12 -19.18 10.58
CA PRO A 259 5.77 -20.39 9.82
C PRO A 259 5.86 -20.15 8.30
N ARG A 260 6.46 -21.11 7.59
CA ARG A 260 6.68 -21.06 6.14
C ARG A 260 5.71 -21.97 5.37
N SER A 261 5.20 -23.01 6.01
CA SER A 261 4.18 -23.88 5.43
C SER A 261 3.29 -24.53 6.50
N LEU A 262 2.16 -25.06 6.05
CA LEU A 262 1.31 -25.94 6.84
C LEU A 262 1.31 -27.33 6.24
N ARG A 263 1.40 -28.36 7.09
CA ARG A 263 1.02 -29.73 6.74
C ARG A 263 -0.39 -29.99 7.28
N VAL A 264 -1.33 -30.24 6.39
CA VAL A 264 -2.74 -30.46 6.73
C VAL A 264 -3.10 -31.89 6.37
N LYS A 265 -3.52 -32.68 7.35
CA LYS A 265 -4.16 -33.97 7.11
C LYS A 265 -5.66 -33.78 7.15
N PHE A 266 -6.32 -34.17 6.07
CA PHE A 266 -7.77 -34.08 5.92
C PHE A 266 -8.30 -35.35 5.27
N ARG A 267 -9.23 -36.03 5.95
CA ARG A 267 -9.84 -37.30 5.49
C ARG A 267 -8.84 -38.39 5.08
N GLY A 268 -7.72 -38.45 5.79
CA GLY A 268 -6.67 -39.45 5.59
C GLY A 268 -5.60 -39.08 4.56
N ASP A 269 -5.82 -38.01 3.78
CA ASP A 269 -4.80 -37.46 2.87
C ASP A 269 -4.01 -36.34 3.54
N THR A 270 -2.76 -36.13 3.11
CA THR A 270 -1.86 -35.10 3.63
C THR A 270 -1.51 -34.09 2.54
N TYR A 271 -1.60 -32.80 2.87
CA TYR A 271 -1.40 -31.68 1.97
C TYR A 271 -0.37 -30.71 2.57
N CYS A 272 0.52 -30.17 1.75
CA CYS A 272 1.45 -29.12 2.16
C CYS A 272 1.05 -27.80 1.51
N ILE A 273 0.78 -26.77 2.31
CA ILE A 273 0.39 -25.43 1.87
C ILE A 273 1.54 -24.48 2.18
N ASN A 274 2.13 -23.87 1.16
CA ASN A 274 3.19 -22.87 1.36
C ASN A 274 2.57 -21.51 1.72
N LEU A 275 3.15 -20.84 2.70
CA LEU A 275 2.79 -19.50 3.14
C LEU A 275 3.81 -18.52 2.55
N GLN A 276 3.42 -17.75 1.54
CA GLN A 276 4.24 -16.65 0.98
C GLN A 276 4.05 -15.39 1.82
#